data_AF-A0A2D8S811-F1
#
_entry.id   AF-A0A2D8S811-F1
#
_cell.length_a   1.000
_cell.length_b   1.000
_cell.length_c   1.000
_cell.angle_alpha   90.00
_cell.angle_beta   90.00
_cell.angle_gamma   90.00
#
_symmetry.space_group_name_H-M   'P 1'
#
loop_
_entity.id
_entity.type
_entity.pdbx_description
1 polymer ?
#
loop_
_entity_poly.entity_id
_entity_poly.type
_entity_poly.pdbx_seq_one_letter_code
_entity_poly.pdbx_strand_id
1 'polypeptide(L)'
;MAYIGTEPNFLNQNREVDDISGSFNGSTTTFNLQVSGQNVNPESVNNVLVSVGGVLQNPGTDYTINAATIVFATAPASGLDFWGLILGELVNIGSVSDGTVTTAKIAGQAVTANKLANTAVTAGSYTNADITVDAQGRITSAASGSGGGMPTTGGTFTGEVIFQKEITETVFAITDASSVALDPINGMIQTWTLGANRTATDSLTSGQSMLLLVTATGSNYTLTWPTMKWNGGSAPTLGGTNVTAIELFKVGSQLYGATVGDFS
;
A
#
# COMPACT_ATOMS: atom_id res chain seq x y z
N MET A 1 44.61 22.78 -45.43
CA MET A 1 44.99 22.54 -44.02
C MET A 1 43.87 21.72 -43.39
N ALA A 2 44.18 20.54 -42.85
CA ALA A 2 43.17 19.71 -42.20
C ALA A 2 42.83 20.31 -40.84
N TYR A 3 41.56 20.61 -40.60
CA TYR A 3 41.06 21.07 -39.32
C TYR A 3 41.06 19.89 -38.34
N ILE A 4 41.82 19.98 -37.25
CA ILE A 4 41.79 19.05 -36.11
C ILE A 4 40.96 19.72 -35.00
N GLY A 5 39.69 19.35 -34.98
CA GLY A 5 38.69 19.69 -33.97
C GLY A 5 37.46 18.84 -34.23
N THR A 6 36.65 18.56 -33.21
CA THR A 6 35.30 18.02 -33.46
C THR A 6 34.56 19.05 -34.32
N GLU A 7 33.98 18.62 -35.42
CA GLU A 7 33.16 19.47 -36.28
C GLU A 7 32.22 20.32 -35.40
N PRO A 8 32.22 21.66 -35.51
CA PRO A 8 31.29 22.49 -34.77
C PRO A 8 29.89 21.97 -35.04
N ASN A 9 29.21 21.51 -33.99
CA ASN A 9 27.85 21.02 -34.12
C ASN A 9 26.97 22.20 -34.55
N PHE A 10 26.62 22.26 -35.84
CA PHE A 10 25.85 23.34 -36.44
C PHE A 10 24.35 23.27 -36.09
N LEU A 11 23.94 22.28 -35.30
CA LEU A 11 22.59 22.21 -34.77
C LEU A 11 22.32 23.45 -33.90
N ASN A 12 21.19 24.12 -34.15
CA ASN A 12 20.67 25.28 -33.41
C ASN A 12 21.34 26.66 -33.67
N GLN A 13 22.04 26.87 -34.79
CA GLN A 13 22.57 28.20 -35.16
C GLN A 13 22.05 28.67 -36.52
N ASN A 14 21.73 29.96 -36.63
CA ASN A 14 21.47 30.59 -37.92
C ASN A 14 22.78 30.77 -38.69
N ARG A 15 22.79 30.43 -39.98
CA ARG A 15 24.00 30.41 -40.81
C ARG A 15 23.73 31.08 -42.15
N GLU A 16 24.52 32.09 -42.48
CA GLU A 16 24.45 32.78 -43.77
C GLU A 16 24.98 31.87 -44.89
N VAL A 17 24.27 31.84 -46.01
CA VAL A 17 24.61 31.08 -47.22
C VAL A 17 25.69 31.83 -47.98
N ASP A 18 26.66 31.09 -48.52
CA ASP A 18 27.68 31.67 -49.40
C ASP A 18 27.03 32.36 -50.60
N ASP A 19 27.63 33.47 -51.03
CA ASP A 19 27.11 34.24 -52.16
C ASP A 19 27.19 33.44 -53.48
N ILE A 20 26.03 33.26 -54.11
CA ILE A 20 25.87 32.57 -55.41
C ILE A 20 25.57 33.53 -56.57
N SER A 21 25.46 34.84 -56.30
CA SER A 21 25.05 35.87 -57.27
C SER A 21 25.96 35.94 -58.50
N GLY A 22 27.25 35.64 -58.34
CA GLY A 22 28.22 35.61 -59.44
C GLY A 22 27.92 34.58 -60.53
N SER A 23 27.02 33.63 -60.28
CA SER A 23 26.57 32.62 -61.26
C SER A 23 25.20 32.94 -61.89
N PHE A 24 24.57 34.06 -61.53
CA PHE A 24 23.28 34.46 -62.08
C PHE A 24 23.42 34.94 -63.52
N ASN A 25 22.60 34.39 -64.43
CA ASN A 25 22.69 34.63 -65.87
C ASN A 25 21.32 34.71 -66.57
N GLY A 26 20.21 34.65 -65.81
CA GLY A 26 18.85 34.65 -66.33
C GLY A 26 18.40 33.32 -66.96
N SER A 27 19.20 32.24 -66.87
CA SER A 27 18.84 30.91 -67.41
C SER A 27 19.10 29.75 -66.45
N THR A 28 20.11 29.83 -65.59
CA THR A 28 20.41 28.79 -64.59
C THR A 28 19.45 28.94 -63.41
N THR A 29 18.78 27.84 -63.05
CA THR A 29 17.81 27.83 -61.93
C THR A 29 18.34 27.12 -60.70
N THR A 30 19.37 26.28 -60.83
CA THR A 30 19.89 25.42 -59.75
C THR A 30 21.28 25.85 -59.32
N PHE A 31 21.47 26.03 -58.01
CA PHE A 31 22.73 26.45 -57.41
C PHE A 31 23.04 25.59 -56.17
N ASN A 32 24.32 25.39 -55.88
CA ASN A 32 24.73 24.71 -54.65
C ASN A 32 24.45 25.61 -53.45
N LEU A 33 23.85 25.04 -52.40
CA LEU A 33 23.67 25.68 -51.12
C LEU A 33 24.89 25.36 -50.26
N GLN A 34 25.74 26.37 -50.05
CA GLN A 34 26.97 26.23 -49.29
C GLN A 34 27.04 27.26 -48.16
N VAL A 35 27.81 26.93 -47.13
CA VAL A 35 28.22 27.87 -46.09
C VAL A 35 29.68 27.61 -45.80
N SER A 36 30.52 28.65 -45.90
CA SER A 36 31.98 28.54 -45.79
C SER A 36 32.57 27.51 -46.75
N GLY A 37 31.99 27.39 -47.95
CA GLY A 37 32.39 26.49 -49.02
C GLY A 37 32.00 25.02 -48.84
N GLN A 38 31.22 24.68 -47.80
CA GLN A 38 30.73 23.32 -47.57
C GLN A 38 29.24 23.21 -47.89
N ASN A 39 28.89 22.16 -48.62
CA ASN A 39 27.50 21.82 -48.94
C ASN A 39 26.68 21.63 -47.65
N VAL A 40 25.48 22.20 -47.61
CA VAL A 40 24.58 22.10 -46.45
C VAL A 40 23.19 21.66 -46.88
N ASN A 41 22.55 20.86 -46.02
CA ASN A 41 21.26 20.24 -46.29
C ASN A 41 20.22 20.73 -45.28
N PRO A 42 19.49 21.83 -45.54
CA PRO A 42 18.38 22.24 -44.71
C PRO A 42 17.31 21.15 -44.62
N GLU A 43 16.68 21.00 -43.46
CA GLU A 43 15.61 20.01 -43.24
C GLU A 43 14.37 20.28 -44.11
N SER A 44 14.09 21.56 -44.36
CA SER A 44 12.96 22.02 -45.18
C SER A 44 13.29 23.33 -45.88
N VAL A 45 12.61 23.59 -47.01
CA VAL A 45 12.65 24.89 -47.71
C VAL A 45 12.26 26.05 -46.79
N ASN A 46 11.39 25.81 -45.80
CA ASN A 46 10.96 26.82 -44.84
C ASN A 46 12.03 27.20 -43.81
N ASN A 47 13.10 26.41 -43.70
CA ASN A 47 14.24 26.69 -42.81
C ASN A 47 15.27 27.58 -43.49
N VAL A 48 14.98 28.10 -44.68
CA VAL A 48 15.85 29.02 -45.41
C VAL A 48 15.08 30.32 -45.66
N LEU A 49 15.74 31.46 -45.46
CA LEU A 49 15.30 32.75 -45.95
C LEU A 49 16.18 33.11 -47.13
N VAL A 50 15.57 33.57 -48.23
CA VAL A 50 16.28 33.90 -49.46
C VAL A 50 15.82 35.26 -49.94
N SER A 51 16.77 36.13 -50.28
CA SER A 51 16.56 37.39 -50.96
C SER A 51 17.34 37.41 -52.27
N VAL A 52 16.70 37.84 -53.35
CA VAL A 52 17.30 38.02 -54.67
C VAL A 52 17.01 39.43 -55.15
N GLY A 53 18.04 40.21 -55.48
CA GLY A 53 17.90 41.61 -55.86
C GLY A 53 17.27 42.50 -54.79
N GLY A 54 17.45 42.13 -53.51
CA GLY A 54 16.84 42.82 -52.36
C GLY A 54 15.38 42.45 -52.07
N VAL A 55 14.78 41.55 -52.86
CA VAL A 55 13.40 41.08 -52.66
C VAL A 55 13.40 39.71 -51.99
N LEU A 56 12.71 39.62 -50.84
CA LEU A 56 12.50 38.35 -50.14
C LEU A 56 11.65 37.40 -51.01
N GLN A 57 12.10 36.15 -51.13
CA GLN A 57 11.47 35.12 -51.93
C GLN A 57 10.57 34.24 -51.07
N ASN A 58 9.45 33.77 -51.63
CA ASN A 58 8.51 32.88 -50.95
C ASN A 58 9.00 31.41 -51.04
N PRO A 59 9.34 30.76 -49.90
CA PRO A 59 9.72 29.35 -49.88
C PRO A 59 8.64 28.45 -50.48
N GLY A 60 9.03 27.49 -51.31
CA GLY A 60 8.12 26.53 -51.96
C GLY A 60 7.43 27.04 -53.22
N THR A 61 7.36 28.36 -53.41
CA THR A 61 6.80 29.00 -54.61
C THR A 61 7.90 29.56 -55.51
N ASP A 62 8.74 30.45 -54.97
CA ASP A 62 9.79 31.13 -55.74
C ASP A 62 11.09 30.32 -55.79
N TYR A 63 11.29 29.44 -54.80
CA TYR A 63 12.38 28.49 -54.79
C TYR A 63 12.02 27.22 -54.01
N THR A 64 12.75 26.14 -54.29
CA THR A 64 12.71 24.88 -53.55
C THR A 64 14.13 24.49 -53.09
N ILE A 65 14.23 23.67 -52.05
CA ILE A 65 15.50 23.08 -51.60
C ILE A 65 15.45 21.59 -51.91
N ASN A 66 16.47 21.08 -52.59
CA ASN A 66 16.67 19.65 -52.83
C ASN A 66 18.07 19.27 -52.34
N ALA A 67 18.13 18.63 -51.17
CA ALA A 67 19.39 18.33 -50.48
C ALA A 67 20.26 19.59 -50.33
N ALA A 68 21.43 19.61 -50.95
CA ALA A 68 22.36 20.74 -50.90
C ALA A 68 22.23 21.71 -52.09
N THR A 69 21.05 21.81 -52.69
CA THR A 69 20.80 22.72 -53.81
C THR A 69 19.56 23.57 -53.58
N ILE A 70 19.64 24.82 -54.00
CA ILE A 70 18.49 25.72 -54.16
C ILE A 70 18.10 25.75 -55.63
N VAL A 71 16.81 25.60 -55.90
CA VAL A 71 16.23 25.66 -57.25
C VAL A 71 15.22 26.79 -57.29
N PHE A 72 15.54 27.87 -57.99
CA PHE A 72 14.63 28.99 -58.23
C PHE A 72 13.62 28.64 -59.32
N ALA A 73 12.35 29.00 -59.11
CA ALA A 73 11.28 28.82 -60.09
C ALA A 73 11.49 29.71 -61.33
N THR A 74 12.06 30.90 -61.13
CA THR A 74 12.50 31.81 -62.19
C THR A 74 14.01 32.02 -62.08
N ALA A 75 14.74 31.81 -63.17
CA ALA A 75 16.20 31.97 -63.17
C ALA A 75 16.60 33.42 -62.80
N PRO A 76 17.44 33.61 -61.76
CA PRO A 76 17.88 34.94 -61.37
C PRO A 76 18.65 35.64 -62.51
N ALA A 77 18.27 36.89 -62.82
CA ALA A 77 18.94 37.68 -63.84
C ALA A 77 20.37 38.07 -63.41
N SER A 78 21.26 38.25 -64.40
CA SER A 78 22.63 38.71 -64.15
C SER A 78 22.64 40.07 -63.42
N GLY A 79 23.49 40.20 -62.41
CA GLY A 79 23.68 41.44 -61.66
C GLY A 79 22.71 41.67 -60.50
N LEU A 80 21.86 40.68 -60.16
CA LEU A 80 21.08 40.70 -58.92
C LEU A 80 21.92 40.22 -57.74
N ASP A 81 21.80 40.89 -56.59
CA ASP A 81 22.44 40.44 -55.34
C ASP A 81 21.72 39.21 -54.76
N PHE A 82 22.44 38.41 -53.96
CA PHE A 82 21.88 37.28 -53.23
C PHE A 82 22.17 37.40 -51.74
N TRP A 83 21.17 37.08 -50.90
CA TRP A 83 21.36 36.82 -49.48
C TRP A 83 20.54 35.61 -49.09
N GLY A 84 21.16 34.67 -48.38
CA GLY A 84 20.51 33.49 -47.86
C GLY A 84 20.82 33.29 -46.38
N LEU A 85 19.83 32.89 -45.58
CA LEU A 85 20.03 32.52 -44.19
C LEU A 85 19.35 31.19 -43.90
N ILE A 86 20.13 30.20 -43.47
CA ILE A 86 19.60 28.95 -42.94
C ILE A 86 19.29 29.18 -41.47
N LEU A 87 18.05 28.93 -41.07
CA LEU A 87 17.57 29.03 -39.70
C LEU A 87 17.94 27.77 -38.92
N GLY A 88 18.36 27.94 -37.67
CA GLY A 88 18.65 26.81 -36.78
C GLY A 88 17.42 25.93 -36.54
N GLU A 89 17.64 24.63 -36.39
CA GLU A 89 16.59 23.67 -36.05
C GLU A 89 15.96 23.99 -34.68
N LEU A 90 14.66 23.72 -34.54
CA LEU A 90 14.04 23.63 -33.21
C LEU A 90 14.57 22.35 -32.54
N VAL A 91 15.09 22.43 -31.32
CA VAL A 91 15.33 21.21 -30.53
C VAL A 91 13.97 20.55 -30.25
N ASN A 92 13.57 19.62 -31.12
CA ASN A 92 12.44 18.76 -30.86
C ASN A 92 12.92 17.65 -29.93
N ILE A 93 12.71 17.82 -28.62
CA ILE A 93 12.99 16.78 -27.62
C ILE A 93 12.11 15.52 -27.79
N GLY A 94 11.15 15.54 -28.73
CA GLY A 94 10.32 14.41 -29.09
C GLY A 94 9.56 13.79 -27.91
N SER A 95 9.08 12.57 -28.12
CA SER A 95 8.76 11.67 -27.02
C SER A 95 10.04 11.05 -26.48
N VAL A 96 10.19 10.98 -25.16
CA VAL A 96 11.28 10.20 -24.57
C VAL A 96 11.15 8.75 -25.00
N SER A 97 12.24 8.16 -25.49
CA SER A 97 12.28 6.72 -25.78
C SER A 97 12.30 5.91 -24.48
N ASP A 98 11.76 4.71 -24.52
CA ASP A 98 11.73 3.80 -23.37
C ASP A 98 13.14 3.60 -22.78
N GLY A 99 13.22 3.55 -21.44
CA GLY A 99 14.48 3.39 -20.71
C GLY A 99 15.40 4.62 -20.71
N THR A 100 15.06 5.70 -21.41
CA THR A 100 15.90 6.91 -21.42
C THR A 100 15.92 7.60 -20.07
N VAL A 101 14.81 7.59 -19.32
CA VAL A 101 14.75 8.12 -17.95
C VAL A 101 15.12 7.02 -16.96
N THR A 102 16.37 7.02 -16.51
CA THR A 102 16.86 6.12 -15.46
C THR A 102 16.69 6.77 -14.08
N THR A 103 16.80 5.98 -13.02
CA THR A 103 16.74 6.48 -11.63
C THR A 103 17.76 7.59 -11.35
N ALA A 104 18.98 7.48 -11.88
CA ALA A 104 20.03 8.49 -11.73
C ALA A 104 19.68 9.85 -12.37
N LYS A 105 18.76 9.88 -13.33
CA LYS A 105 18.26 11.10 -13.97
C LYS A 105 17.11 11.75 -13.18
N ILE A 106 16.53 11.04 -12.21
CA ILE A 106 15.51 11.55 -11.31
C ILE A 106 16.22 12.05 -10.04
N ALA A 107 16.31 13.38 -9.89
CA ALA A 107 16.88 13.96 -8.68
C ALA A 107 16.10 13.55 -7.43
N GLY A 108 16.79 13.53 -6.28
CA GLY A 108 16.13 13.30 -5.00
C GLY A 108 14.97 14.29 -4.78
N GLN A 109 13.83 13.79 -4.32
CA GLN A 109 12.60 14.58 -4.13
C GLN A 109 12.00 15.19 -5.41
N ALA A 110 12.44 14.76 -6.60
CA ALA A 110 11.87 15.24 -7.85
C ALA A 110 10.41 14.79 -8.06
N VAL A 111 10.00 13.65 -7.49
CA VAL A 111 8.61 13.17 -7.48
C VAL A 111 8.04 13.36 -6.07
N THR A 112 7.23 14.41 -5.91
CA THR A 112 6.55 14.73 -4.66
C THR A 112 5.14 14.14 -4.65
N ALA A 113 4.43 14.19 -3.51
CA ALA A 113 3.06 13.69 -3.40
C ALA A 113 2.12 14.28 -4.46
N ASN A 114 2.26 15.56 -4.79
CA ASN A 114 1.45 16.23 -5.83
C ASN A 114 1.67 15.67 -7.25
N LYS A 115 2.78 14.96 -7.47
CA LYS A 115 3.14 14.32 -8.75
C LYS A 115 2.74 12.85 -8.79
N LEU A 116 2.36 12.28 -7.65
CA LEU A 116 1.84 10.91 -7.59
C LEU A 116 0.35 10.93 -7.94
N ALA A 117 -0.08 9.97 -8.75
CA ALA A 117 -1.50 9.76 -8.95
C ALA A 117 -2.14 9.29 -7.64
N ASN A 118 -3.33 9.82 -7.35
CA ASN A 118 -4.12 9.36 -6.21
C ASN A 118 -4.44 7.87 -6.35
N THR A 119 -4.49 7.18 -5.22
CA THR A 119 -5.08 5.85 -5.15
C THR A 119 -6.60 5.97 -4.97
N ALA A 120 -7.32 4.85 -5.01
CA ALA A 120 -8.75 4.84 -4.67
C ALA A 120 -8.99 4.92 -3.14
N VAL A 121 -7.93 4.92 -2.33
CA VAL A 121 -8.01 4.96 -0.88
C VAL A 121 -8.29 6.39 -0.40
N THR A 122 -9.29 6.54 0.46
CA THR A 122 -9.56 7.79 1.15
C THR A 122 -8.57 7.96 2.30
N ALA A 123 -7.95 9.14 2.43
CA ALA A 123 -7.02 9.37 3.54
C ALA A 123 -7.74 9.30 4.90
N GLY A 124 -7.19 8.52 5.82
CA GLY A 124 -7.76 8.33 7.15
C GLY A 124 -7.06 7.24 7.95
N SER A 125 -7.51 7.06 9.19
CA SER A 125 -7.07 5.95 10.05
C SER A 125 -7.94 4.73 9.79
N TYR A 126 -7.29 3.57 9.66
CA TYR A 126 -7.94 2.27 9.49
C TYR A 126 -7.56 1.37 10.66
N THR A 127 -8.56 0.91 11.41
CA THR A 127 -8.37 0.03 12.58
C THR A 127 -8.37 -1.41 12.08
N ASN A 128 -7.39 -2.22 12.51
CA ASN A 128 -7.22 -3.61 12.05
C ASN A 128 -7.28 -3.70 10.51
N ALA A 129 -6.52 -2.84 9.82
CA ALA A 129 -6.74 -2.57 8.40
C ALA A 129 -6.58 -3.79 7.49
N ASP A 130 -7.55 -3.97 6.59
CA ASP A 130 -7.43 -4.85 5.44
C ASP A 130 -6.91 -4.04 4.25
N ILE A 131 -5.78 -4.45 3.68
CA ILE A 131 -5.06 -3.73 2.64
C ILE A 131 -4.93 -4.58 1.39
N THR A 132 -5.26 -4.00 0.24
CA THR A 132 -4.96 -4.60 -1.08
C THR A 132 -3.89 -3.80 -1.79
N VAL A 133 -2.93 -4.51 -2.40
CA VAL A 133 -1.86 -3.92 -3.21
C VAL A 133 -1.93 -4.40 -4.66
N ASP A 134 -1.55 -3.53 -5.60
CA ASP A 134 -1.36 -3.95 -6.99
C ASP A 134 0.01 -4.60 -7.23
N ALA A 135 0.24 -5.07 -8.46
CA ALA A 135 1.51 -5.69 -8.85
C ALA A 135 2.70 -4.72 -8.81
N GLN A 136 2.46 -3.41 -8.72
CA GLN A 136 3.49 -2.38 -8.57
C GLN A 136 3.72 -2.00 -7.10
N GLY A 137 3.00 -2.63 -6.16
CA GLY A 137 3.13 -2.40 -4.71
C GLY A 137 2.40 -1.16 -4.20
N ARG A 138 1.52 -0.54 -5.00
CA ARG A 138 0.70 0.58 -4.53
C ARG A 138 -0.53 0.05 -3.79
N ILE A 139 -0.96 0.77 -2.76
CA ILE A 139 -2.21 0.46 -2.06
C ILE A 139 -3.39 0.85 -2.96
N THR A 140 -4.27 -0.10 -3.26
CA THR A 140 -5.45 0.11 -4.12
C THR A 140 -6.77 0.10 -3.36
N SER A 141 -6.80 -0.48 -2.17
CA SER A 141 -7.93 -0.47 -1.26
C SER A 141 -7.46 -0.53 0.19
N ALA A 142 -8.18 0.16 1.06
CA ALA A 142 -8.03 0.07 2.51
C ALA A 142 -9.41 0.14 3.17
N ALA A 143 -9.65 -0.75 4.12
CA ALA A 143 -10.84 -0.76 4.96
C ALA A 143 -10.44 -1.09 6.41
N SER A 144 -11.24 -0.64 7.37
CA SER A 144 -11.09 -1.10 8.76
C SER A 144 -11.60 -2.53 8.85
N GLY A 145 -10.79 -3.43 9.38
CA GLY A 145 -11.17 -4.81 9.62
C GLY A 145 -11.86 -4.97 10.97
N SER A 146 -12.27 -6.21 11.24
CA SER A 146 -12.73 -6.61 12.57
C SER A 146 -11.53 -7.06 13.41
N GLY A 147 -11.56 -6.81 14.71
CA GLY A 147 -10.56 -7.39 15.61
C GLY A 147 -10.58 -8.92 15.52
N GLY A 148 -9.42 -9.54 15.32
CA GLY A 148 -9.26 -10.99 15.38
C GLY A 148 -9.48 -11.48 16.80
N GLY A 149 -10.71 -11.83 17.15
CA GLY A 149 -11.07 -12.46 18.42
C GLY A 149 -11.05 -13.98 18.31
N MET A 150 -10.83 -14.65 19.44
CA MET A 150 -11.15 -16.07 19.61
C MET A 150 -12.62 -16.32 19.23
N PRO A 151 -13.01 -17.49 18.67
CA PRO A 151 -14.41 -17.78 18.39
C PRO A 151 -15.27 -17.55 19.63
N THR A 152 -16.19 -16.58 19.56
CA THR A 152 -16.98 -16.12 20.70
C THR A 152 -18.13 -17.07 21.04
N THR A 153 -18.35 -18.12 20.26
CA THR A 153 -19.39 -19.14 20.51
C THR A 153 -19.00 -20.47 19.87
N GLY A 154 -18.99 -21.54 20.66
CA GLY A 154 -18.90 -22.92 20.17
C GLY A 154 -17.58 -23.34 19.51
N GLY A 155 -16.52 -22.52 19.57
CA GLY A 155 -15.22 -22.87 19.01
C GLY A 155 -14.50 -23.91 19.87
N THR A 156 -14.12 -25.04 19.28
CA THR A 156 -13.13 -25.94 19.87
C THR A 156 -11.75 -25.53 19.38
N PHE A 157 -10.78 -25.40 20.29
CA PHE A 157 -9.39 -25.28 19.90
C PHE A 157 -8.89 -26.62 19.37
N THR A 158 -8.75 -26.74 18.05
CA THR A 158 -8.25 -27.97 17.40
C THR A 158 -6.76 -27.89 17.05
N GLY A 159 -6.09 -26.78 17.39
CA GLY A 159 -4.67 -26.54 17.13
C GLY A 159 -3.93 -25.98 18.35
N GLU A 160 -2.64 -25.70 18.20
CA GLU A 160 -1.83 -25.12 19.27
C GLU A 160 -2.35 -23.72 19.66
N VAL A 161 -2.56 -23.52 20.96
CA VAL A 161 -2.92 -22.22 21.55
C VAL A 161 -1.75 -21.75 22.40
N ILE A 162 -1.13 -20.63 22.01
CA ILE A 162 0.00 -20.05 22.73
C ILE A 162 -0.50 -18.86 23.55
N PHE A 163 -0.39 -18.96 24.88
CA PHE A 163 -0.60 -17.84 25.79
C PHE A 163 0.75 -17.18 26.11
N GLN A 164 0.88 -15.89 25.78
CA GLN A 164 2.14 -15.13 25.96
C GLN A 164 2.41 -14.72 27.42
N LYS A 165 1.42 -14.91 28.31
CA LYS A 165 1.41 -14.52 29.73
C LYS A 165 0.54 -15.48 30.55
N GLU A 166 0.46 -15.25 31.86
CA GLU A 166 -0.44 -16.02 32.74
C GLU A 166 -1.91 -15.93 32.33
N ILE A 167 -2.65 -17.00 32.64
CA ILE A 167 -4.10 -17.04 32.56
C ILE A 167 -4.63 -16.59 33.93
N THR A 168 -5.23 -15.41 33.99
CA THR A 168 -5.95 -14.95 35.18
C THR A 168 -7.41 -15.35 35.08
N GLU A 169 -7.84 -16.26 35.96
CA GLU A 169 -9.25 -16.65 36.05
C GLU A 169 -10.06 -15.63 36.83
N THR A 170 -11.32 -15.44 36.44
CA THR A 170 -12.27 -14.65 37.22
C THR A 170 -12.64 -15.40 38.50
N VAL A 171 -12.33 -14.81 39.65
CA VAL A 171 -12.76 -15.27 40.96
C VAL A 171 -14.04 -14.54 41.35
N PHE A 172 -15.11 -15.29 41.59
CA PHE A 172 -16.41 -14.74 41.95
C PHE A 172 -16.80 -15.08 43.39
N ALA A 173 -17.14 -14.05 44.17
CA ALA A 173 -17.65 -14.24 45.51
C ALA A 173 -19.18 -14.40 45.48
N ILE A 174 -19.66 -15.60 45.79
CA ILE A 174 -21.08 -15.89 45.89
C ILE A 174 -21.69 -15.07 47.03
N THR A 175 -22.76 -14.34 46.71
CA THR A 175 -23.61 -13.72 47.73
C THR A 175 -24.48 -14.81 48.36
N ASP A 176 -24.34 -14.99 49.67
CA ASP A 176 -24.99 -16.08 50.40
C ASP A 176 -26.52 -15.95 50.40
N ALA A 177 -27.20 -16.99 49.93
CA ALA A 177 -28.66 -17.07 49.82
C ALA A 177 -29.15 -18.49 50.10
N SER A 178 -30.45 -18.67 50.33
CA SER A 178 -31.03 -20.00 50.65
C SER A 178 -30.78 -21.04 49.55
N SER A 179 -30.78 -20.59 48.30
CA SER A 179 -30.44 -21.38 47.12
C SER A 179 -29.60 -20.53 46.17
N VAL A 180 -28.49 -21.07 45.67
CA VAL A 180 -27.60 -20.38 44.72
C VAL A 180 -27.26 -21.31 43.56
N ALA A 181 -27.29 -20.76 42.34
CA ALA A 181 -26.81 -21.45 41.15
C ALA A 181 -25.28 -21.38 41.04
N LEU A 182 -24.65 -22.52 40.85
CA LEU A 182 -23.24 -22.63 40.52
C LEU A 182 -23.11 -22.46 39.00
N ASP A 183 -22.68 -21.28 38.58
CA ASP A 183 -22.63 -20.89 37.17
C ASP A 183 -21.24 -20.37 36.79
N PRO A 184 -20.45 -21.14 36.02
CA PRO A 184 -19.11 -20.73 35.59
C PRO A 184 -19.07 -19.40 34.81
N ILE A 185 -20.20 -18.91 34.28
CA ILE A 185 -20.25 -17.61 33.60
C ILE A 185 -19.84 -16.44 34.52
N ASN A 186 -20.07 -16.58 35.83
CA ASN A 186 -19.71 -15.55 36.81
C ASN A 186 -18.22 -15.59 37.16
N GLY A 187 -17.59 -16.75 36.95
CA GLY A 187 -16.19 -17.04 37.26
C GLY A 187 -15.96 -18.54 37.39
N MET A 188 -14.85 -19.01 36.85
CA MET A 188 -14.43 -20.42 36.92
C MET A 188 -13.99 -20.82 38.34
N ILE A 189 -13.58 -19.84 39.15
CA ILE A 189 -13.34 -20.00 40.58
C ILE A 189 -14.44 -19.27 41.35
N GLN A 190 -15.13 -19.95 42.25
CA GLN A 190 -16.16 -19.34 43.08
C GLN A 190 -15.91 -19.57 44.57
N THR A 191 -16.06 -18.52 45.37
CA THR A 191 -15.96 -18.61 46.83
C THR A 191 -17.35 -18.44 47.44
N TRP A 192 -17.70 -19.27 48.43
CA TRP A 192 -18.99 -19.21 49.10
C TRP A 192 -18.85 -19.41 50.60
N THR A 193 -19.10 -18.33 51.34
CA THR A 193 -19.24 -18.36 52.78
C THR A 193 -20.69 -18.65 53.16
N LEU A 194 -20.95 -19.82 53.73
CA LEU A 194 -22.30 -20.22 54.15
C LEU A 194 -22.66 -19.56 55.48
N GLY A 195 -23.78 -18.85 55.50
CA GLY A 195 -24.39 -18.29 56.71
C GLY A 195 -25.49 -19.18 57.33
N ALA A 196 -25.86 -20.27 56.68
CA ALA A 196 -26.81 -21.28 57.16
C ALA A 196 -26.62 -22.59 56.38
N ASN A 197 -27.48 -23.59 56.62
CA ASN A 197 -27.65 -24.68 55.65
C ASN A 197 -28.16 -24.11 54.32
N ARG A 198 -27.43 -24.34 53.22
CA ARG A 198 -27.74 -23.78 51.89
C ARG A 198 -27.99 -24.88 50.86
N THR A 199 -28.54 -24.49 49.72
CA THR A 199 -28.74 -25.37 48.56
C THR A 199 -27.98 -24.82 47.34
N ALA A 200 -27.19 -25.66 46.70
CA ALA A 200 -26.58 -25.38 45.41
C ALA A 200 -27.47 -25.93 44.28
N THR A 201 -27.57 -25.20 43.18
CA THR A 201 -28.20 -25.67 41.92
C THR A 201 -27.18 -25.66 40.78
N ASP A 202 -27.32 -26.60 39.84
CA ASP A 202 -26.41 -26.76 38.70
C ASP A 202 -26.81 -25.85 37.53
N SER A 203 -25.89 -24.98 37.08
CA SER A 203 -26.00 -24.21 35.83
C SER A 203 -24.87 -24.53 34.84
N LEU A 204 -24.06 -25.57 35.08
CA LEU A 204 -23.03 -25.98 34.15
C LEU A 204 -23.66 -26.56 32.88
N THR A 205 -22.99 -26.35 31.75
CA THR A 205 -23.25 -27.01 30.47
C THR A 205 -22.22 -28.12 30.24
N SER A 206 -22.53 -29.08 29.35
CA SER A 206 -21.60 -30.18 29.04
C SER A 206 -20.27 -29.64 28.52
N GLY A 207 -19.17 -30.07 29.14
CA GLY A 207 -17.81 -29.62 28.81
C GLY A 207 -17.29 -28.50 29.71
N GLN A 208 -18.09 -27.96 30.63
CA GLN A 208 -17.63 -26.97 31.61
C GLN A 208 -17.13 -27.63 32.89
N SER A 209 -16.19 -26.95 33.55
CA SER A 209 -15.75 -27.22 34.91
C SER A 209 -15.66 -25.92 35.72
N MET A 210 -15.57 -26.03 37.04
CA MET A 210 -15.30 -24.92 37.95
C MET A 210 -14.72 -25.42 39.27
N LEU A 211 -13.94 -24.56 39.93
CA LEU A 211 -13.48 -24.75 41.29
C LEU A 211 -14.39 -23.98 42.26
N LEU A 212 -15.02 -24.69 43.19
CA LEU A 212 -15.82 -24.10 44.26
C LEU A 212 -15.05 -24.19 45.58
N LEU A 213 -14.91 -23.05 46.26
CA LEU A 213 -14.31 -22.93 47.59
C LEU A 213 -15.41 -22.56 48.59
N VAL A 214 -15.69 -23.45 49.54
CA VAL A 214 -16.79 -23.28 50.50
C VAL A 214 -16.23 -23.11 51.91
N THR A 215 -16.75 -22.12 52.64
CA THR A 215 -16.51 -21.94 54.08
C THR A 215 -17.83 -22.03 54.83
N ALA A 216 -17.96 -22.97 55.75
CA ALA A 216 -19.12 -23.14 56.62
C ALA A 216 -18.88 -22.46 57.98
N THR A 217 -19.35 -21.22 58.14
CA THR A 217 -19.06 -20.41 59.34
C THR A 217 -19.64 -20.99 60.64
N GLY A 218 -20.75 -21.72 60.55
CA GLY A 218 -21.27 -22.55 61.64
C GLY A 218 -20.76 -23.98 61.54
N SER A 219 -20.39 -24.57 62.68
CA SER A 219 -19.76 -25.91 62.77
C SER A 219 -20.57 -27.07 62.16
N ASN A 220 -21.84 -26.84 61.81
CA ASN A 220 -22.74 -27.85 61.25
C ASN A 220 -23.44 -27.39 59.96
N TYR A 221 -23.02 -26.27 59.35
CA TYR A 221 -23.66 -25.85 58.11
C TYR A 221 -23.34 -26.82 56.99
N THR A 222 -24.39 -27.28 56.34
CA THR A 222 -24.34 -28.23 55.23
C THR A 222 -24.71 -27.54 53.93
N LEU A 223 -24.12 -28.02 52.85
CA LEU A 223 -24.51 -27.65 51.49
C LEU A 223 -25.29 -28.82 50.89
N THR A 224 -26.55 -28.58 50.55
CA THR A 224 -27.34 -29.51 49.75
C THR A 224 -26.91 -29.36 48.30
N TRP A 225 -26.38 -30.43 47.72
CA TRP A 225 -25.85 -30.43 46.37
C TRP A 225 -26.92 -30.75 45.31
N PRO A 226 -26.77 -30.27 44.07
CA PRO A 226 -27.58 -30.75 42.95
C PRO A 226 -27.38 -32.26 42.72
N THR A 227 -28.22 -32.86 41.87
CA THR A 227 -28.03 -34.28 41.53
C THR A 227 -26.72 -34.47 40.80
N MET A 228 -25.76 -35.16 41.42
CA MET A 228 -24.41 -35.33 40.89
C MET A 228 -23.74 -36.62 41.37
N LYS A 229 -22.69 -37.04 40.66
CA LYS A 229 -21.87 -38.18 41.02
C LYS A 229 -20.59 -37.71 41.71
N TRP A 230 -20.37 -38.19 42.93
CA TRP A 230 -19.17 -37.88 43.69
C TRP A 230 -18.06 -38.86 43.43
N ASN A 231 -16.84 -38.34 43.30
CA ASN A 231 -15.65 -39.15 43.51
C ASN A 231 -15.67 -39.69 44.97
N GLY A 232 -15.47 -41.00 45.15
CA GLY A 232 -15.62 -41.65 46.46
C GLY A 232 -17.07 -41.98 46.86
N GLY A 233 -18.07 -41.66 46.03
CA GLY A 233 -19.45 -42.15 46.16
C GLY A 233 -20.38 -41.32 47.06
N SER A 234 -19.86 -40.36 47.83
CA SER A 234 -20.66 -39.47 48.69
C SER A 234 -20.17 -38.02 48.64
N ALA A 235 -21.06 -37.08 48.97
CA ALA A 235 -20.69 -35.67 49.11
C ALA A 235 -19.64 -35.47 50.22
N PRO A 236 -18.73 -34.49 50.08
CA PRO A 236 -17.78 -34.17 51.14
C PRO A 236 -18.46 -33.64 52.40
N THR A 237 -17.86 -33.95 53.54
CA THR A 237 -18.04 -33.15 54.75
C THR A 237 -17.30 -31.83 54.56
N LEU A 238 -17.95 -30.70 54.82
CA LEU A 238 -17.31 -29.39 54.76
C LEU A 238 -16.39 -29.18 55.98
N GLY A 239 -15.27 -28.51 55.79
CA GLY A 239 -14.23 -28.24 56.79
C GLY A 239 -14.61 -27.21 57.86
N GLY A 240 -15.88 -26.83 57.97
CA GLY A 240 -16.34 -25.78 58.86
C GLY A 240 -15.74 -24.43 58.48
N THR A 241 -15.00 -23.80 59.41
CA THR A 241 -14.33 -22.52 59.17
C THR A 241 -13.16 -22.61 58.19
N ASN A 242 -12.64 -23.81 57.96
CA ASN A 242 -11.64 -24.06 56.94
C ASN A 242 -12.28 -24.08 55.56
N VAL A 243 -11.54 -23.64 54.54
CA VAL A 243 -12.03 -23.66 53.17
C VAL A 243 -11.98 -25.09 52.64
N THR A 244 -13.12 -25.63 52.23
CA THR A 244 -13.17 -26.88 51.44
C THR A 244 -13.17 -26.53 49.96
N ALA A 245 -12.22 -27.05 49.19
CA ALA A 245 -12.21 -26.95 47.73
C ALA A 245 -12.84 -28.18 47.08
N ILE A 246 -13.72 -27.92 46.10
CA ILE A 246 -14.45 -28.92 45.32
C ILE A 246 -14.32 -28.57 43.85
N GLU A 247 -13.81 -29.50 43.05
CA GLU A 247 -13.85 -29.42 41.59
C GLU A 247 -15.20 -29.97 41.10
N LEU A 248 -15.88 -29.21 40.25
CA LEU A 248 -17.15 -29.58 39.63
C LEU A 248 -16.97 -29.59 38.12
N PHE A 249 -17.48 -30.62 37.44
CA PHE A 249 -17.44 -30.66 35.97
C PHE A 249 -18.63 -31.45 35.42
N LYS A 250 -19.07 -31.10 34.21
CA LYS A 250 -20.26 -31.69 33.60
C LYS A 250 -19.95 -32.35 32.28
N VAL A 251 -20.38 -33.60 32.13
CA VAL A 251 -20.26 -34.37 30.87
C VAL A 251 -21.63 -34.89 30.49
N GLY A 252 -22.13 -34.46 29.33
CA GLY A 252 -23.52 -34.68 28.94
C GLY A 252 -24.48 -34.06 29.95
N SER A 253 -25.41 -34.86 30.47
CA SER A 253 -26.37 -34.44 31.50
C SER A 253 -25.87 -34.69 32.93
N GLN A 254 -24.71 -35.32 33.12
CA GLN A 254 -24.21 -35.73 34.43
C GLN A 254 -23.24 -34.68 34.99
N LEU A 255 -23.59 -34.10 36.14
CA LEU A 255 -22.66 -33.33 36.95
C LEU A 255 -21.82 -34.28 37.82
N TYR A 256 -20.53 -34.00 37.91
CA TYR A 256 -19.57 -34.70 38.76
C TYR A 256 -18.97 -33.73 39.78
N GLY A 257 -18.60 -34.26 40.94
CA GLY A 257 -17.86 -33.51 41.96
C GLY A 257 -16.71 -34.32 42.53
N ALA A 258 -15.59 -33.67 42.76
CA ALA A 258 -14.44 -34.25 43.44
C ALA A 258 -13.92 -33.27 44.48
N THR A 259 -13.76 -33.73 45.71
CA THR A 259 -13.12 -32.94 46.76
C THR A 259 -11.64 -32.83 46.48
N VAL A 260 -11.13 -31.60 46.39
CA VAL A 260 -9.69 -31.32 46.28
C VAL A 260 -9.06 -31.44 47.66
N GLY A 261 -9.73 -30.90 48.68
CA GLY A 261 -9.31 -31.00 50.09
C GLY A 261 -9.76 -29.81 50.92
N ASP A 262 -9.49 -29.88 52.22
CA ASP A 262 -9.65 -28.77 53.14
C ASP A 262 -8.31 -28.04 53.31
N PHE A 263 -8.33 -26.70 53.25
CA PHE A 263 -7.18 -25.87 53.52
C PHE A 263 -7.08 -25.58 55.03
N SER A 264 -5.92 -25.88 55.61
CA SER A 264 -5.59 -25.66 57.03
C SER A 264 -5.17 -24.23 57.35
#